data_AF-A0A931MAB1-F1
#
_entry.id   AF-A0A931MAB1-F1
#
_cell.length_a   1.000
_cell.length_b   1.000
_cell.length_c   1.000
_cell.angle_alpha   90.00
_cell.angle_beta   90.00
_cell.angle_gamma   90.00
#
_symmetry.space_group_name_H-M   'P 1'
#
loop_
_entity.id
_entity.type
_entity.pdbx_description
1 polymer ?
#
loop_
_entity_poly.entity_id
_entity_poly.type
_entity_poly.pdbx_seq_one_letter_code
_entity_poly.pdbx_strand_id
1 'polypeptide(L)' 'MPGTYLPSDYLPVLIFLMAATAFGMGALLIGELLRLKRPYPEKLMPYESGNLPVGEPRYRFSVKFYIIAMLFVIFDVEAI' A
#
# COMPACT_ATOMS: atom_id res chain seq x y z
N MET A 1 -18.82 -39.80 10.95
CA MET A 1 -18.07 -38.95 11.90
C MET A 1 -18.05 -37.55 11.31
N PRO A 2 -18.34 -36.48 12.07
CA PRO A 2 -18.25 -35.13 11.53
C PRO A 2 -16.76 -34.85 11.27
N GLY A 3 -16.34 -35.10 10.04
CA GLY A 3 -14.97 -34.87 9.58
C GLY A 3 -14.73 -33.38 9.62
N THR A 4 -13.87 -32.97 10.55
CA THR A 4 -13.37 -31.60 10.75
C THR A 4 -13.23 -30.83 9.45
N TYR A 5 -13.94 -29.70 9.35
CA TYR A 5 -13.84 -28.70 8.28
C TYR A 5 -12.50 -27.95 8.33
N LEU A 6 -11.37 -28.64 8.46
CA LEU A 6 -10.06 -28.00 8.37
C LEU A 6 -9.87 -27.60 6.90
N PRO A 7 -9.86 -26.30 6.55
CA PRO A 7 -9.69 -25.86 5.19
C PRO A 7 -8.21 -26.07 4.81
N SER A 8 -7.84 -27.29 4.43
CA SER A 8 -6.47 -27.70 4.11
C SER A 8 -5.85 -26.84 3.00
N ASP A 9 -6.69 -26.31 2.11
CA ASP A 9 -6.27 -25.54 0.94
C ASP A 9 -5.94 -24.07 1.28
N TYR A 10 -6.42 -23.56 2.41
CA TYR A 10 -6.15 -22.19 2.84
C TYR A 10 -4.87 -22.08 3.68
N LEU A 11 -4.40 -23.19 4.28
CA LEU A 11 -3.16 -23.20 5.05
C LEU A 11 -1.94 -22.79 4.20
N PRO A 12 -1.74 -23.31 2.98
CA PRO A 12 -0.69 -22.83 2.08
C PRO A 12 -0.79 -21.33 1.76
N VAL A 13 -2.01 -20.81 1.55
CA VAL A 13 -2.25 -19.38 1.27
C VAL A 13 -1.82 -18.52 2.45
N LEU A 14 -2.17 -18.93 3.67
CA LEU A 14 -1.79 -18.23 4.89
C LEU A 14 -0.26 -18.22 5.09
N ILE A 15 0.40 -19.36 4.87
CA ILE A 15 1.86 -19.48 4.96
C ILE A 15 2.53 -18.55 3.94
N PHE A 16 2.04 -18.54 2.70
CA PHE A 16 2.57 -17.67 1.66
C PHE A 16 2.41 -16.19 2.01
N LEU A 17 1.23 -15.78 2.50
CA LEU A 17 0.96 -14.41 2.92
C LEU A 17 1.90 -13.96 4.05
N MET A 18 2.12 -14.82 5.05
CA MET A 18 3.08 -14.57 6.13
C MET A 18 4.51 -14.44 5.60
N ALA A 19 4.93 -15.36 4.72
CA ALA A 19 6.28 -15.33 4.14
C ALA A 19 6.52 -14.07 3.30
N ALA A 20 5.57 -13.70 2.43
CA ALA A 20 5.65 -12.50 1.59
C ALA A 20 5.70 -11.22 2.44
N THR A 21 4.85 -11.14 3.47
CA THR A 21 4.84 -10.00 4.39
C THR A 21 6.13 -9.91 5.18
N ALA A 22 6.63 -11.03 5.71
CA ALA A 22 7.88 -11.10 6.45
C ALA A 22 9.07 -10.70 5.58
N PHE A 23 9.09 -11.12 4.31
CA PHE A 23 10.11 -10.72 3.35
C PHE A 23 10.07 -9.21 3.06
N GLY A 24 8.89 -8.66 2.76
CA GLY A 24 8.73 -7.23 2.48
C GLY A 24 9.10 -6.36 3.69
N MET A 25 8.61 -6.70 4.88
CA MET A 25 8.99 -6.01 6.12
C MET A 25 10.48 -6.19 6.43
N GLY A 26 11.02 -7.40 6.28
CA GLY A 26 12.42 -7.70 6.52
C GLY A 26 13.35 -6.85 5.65
N ALA A 27 13.04 -6.71 4.35
CA ALA A 27 13.80 -5.87 3.44
C ALA A 27 13.79 -4.39 3.86
N LEU A 28 12.63 -3.86 4.25
CA LEU A 28 12.51 -2.48 4.75
C LEU A 28 13.28 -2.27 6.06
N LEU A 29 13.22 -3.22 7.00
CA LEU A 29 13.93 -3.16 8.28
C LEU A 29 15.45 -3.21 8.10
N ILE A 30 15.94 -4.11 7.22
CA ILE A 30 17.36 -4.19 6.87
C ILE A 30 17.80 -2.85 6.25
N GLY A 31 17.02 -2.31 5.32
CA GLY A 31 17.30 -1.01 4.70
C GLY A 31 17.39 0.12 5.72
N GLU A 32 16.45 0.20 6.66
CA GLU A 32 16.42 1.25 7.69
C GLU A 32 17.53 1.08 8.76
N LEU A 33 17.95 -0.16 9.05
CA LEU A 33 19.03 -0.44 9.99
C LEU A 33 20.42 -0.13 9.39
N LEU A 34 20.63 -0.45 8.12
CA LEU A 34 21.92 -0.26 7.43
C LEU A 34 22.11 1.15 6.85
N ARG A 35 21.03 1.92 6.64
CA ARG A 35 21.12 3.26 6.03
C ARG A 35 21.84 4.26 6.94
N LEU A 36 22.70 5.08 6.34
CA LEU A 36 23.26 6.25 7.00
C LEU A 36 22.18 7.31 7.24
N LYS A 37 21.83 7.55 8.51
CA LYS A 37 20.80 8.52 8.90
C LYS A 37 21.40 9.93 8.97
N ARG A 38 21.15 10.74 7.94
CA ARG A 38 21.49 12.18 7.88
C ARG A 38 20.25 13.00 7.48
N PRO A 39 19.34 13.29 8.44
CA PRO A 39 18.23 14.20 8.21
C PRO A 39 18.71 15.67 8.30
N TYR A 40 18.24 16.51 7.38
CA TYR A 40 18.42 17.96 7.41
C TYR A 40 17.19 18.61 6.74
N PRO A 41 16.85 19.87 7.06
CA PRO A 41 15.58 20.48 6.68
C PRO A 41 15.24 20.39 5.18
N GLU A 42 16.22 20.67 4.32
CA GLU A 42 16.07 20.66 2.86
C GLU A 42 15.92 19.24 2.28
N LYS A 43 16.37 18.19 2.98
CA LYS A 43 16.11 16.80 2.57
C LYS A 43 14.70 16.35 2.89
N LEU A 44 14.08 16.98 3.87
CA LEU A 44 12.75 16.63 4.38
C LEU A 44 11.65 17.50 3.77
N MET A 45 12.01 18.55 3.02
CA MET A 45 11.03 19.40 2.33
C MET A 45 10.37 18.65 1.16
N PRO A 46 9.08 18.93 0.87
CA PRO A 46 8.43 18.45 -0.34
C PRO A 46 9.20 18.84 -1.60
N TYR A 47 9.23 17.94 -2.58
CA TYR A 47 9.86 18.21 -3.86
C TYR A 47 9.01 19.17 -4.70
N GLU A 48 9.56 20.34 -5.03
CA GLU A 48 8.96 21.34 -5.91
C GLU A 48 10.04 21.91 -6.86
N SER A 49 10.86 21.04 -7.47
CA SER A 49 11.96 21.43 -8.38
C SER A 49 12.94 22.47 -7.81
N GLY A 50 13.17 22.46 -6.49
CA GLY A 50 14.04 23.41 -5.79
C GLY A 50 13.33 24.69 -5.30
N ASN A 51 12.04 24.83 -5.57
CA ASN A 51 11.21 25.91 -5.06
C ASN A 51 10.63 25.54 -3.68
N LEU A 52 10.20 26.56 -2.93
CA LEU A 52 9.37 26.31 -1.75
C LEU A 52 7.97 25.89 -2.21
N PRO A 53 7.37 24.85 -1.61
CA PRO A 53 5.99 24.49 -1.91
C PRO A 53 5.09 25.67 -1.55
N VAL A 54 4.30 26.13 -2.52
CA VAL A 54 3.39 27.27 -2.38
C VAL A 54 1.94 26.80 -2.55
N GLY A 55 1.05 27.39 -1.74
CA GLY A 55 -0.39 27.15 -1.81
C GLY A 55 -0.90 26.13 -0.80
N GLU A 56 -2.23 26.02 -0.73
CA GLU A 56 -2.90 25.05 0.15
C GLU A 56 -2.88 23.67 -0.51
N PRO A 57 -2.41 22.60 0.14
CA PRO A 57 -2.31 21.26 -0.47
C PRO A 57 -3.69 20.61 -0.71
N ARG A 58 -4.79 21.31 -0.41
CA ARG A 58 -6.15 20.82 -0.45
C ARG A 58 -6.85 21.28 -1.72
N TYR A 59 -6.73 20.47 -2.76
CA TYR A 59 -7.45 20.66 -4.01
C TYR A 59 -8.62 19.67 -4.11
N ARG A 60 -9.70 20.10 -4.77
CA ARG A 60 -10.74 19.17 -5.19
C ARG A 60 -10.19 18.33 -6.33
N PHE A 61 -9.93 17.06 -6.05
CA PHE A 61 -9.58 16.11 -7.10
C PHE A 61 -10.74 15.99 -8.10
N SER A 62 -10.39 15.71 -9.36
CA SER A 62 -11.37 15.57 -10.42
C SER A 62 -12.40 14.49 -10.10
N VAL A 63 -13.69 14.78 -10.33
CA VAL A 63 -14.81 13.82 -10.16
C VAL A 63 -14.62 12.56 -11.00
N LYS A 64 -13.77 12.61 -12.03
CA LYS A 64 -13.41 11.45 -12.86
C LYS A 64 -12.92 10.25 -12.04
N PHE A 65 -12.15 10.46 -10.98
CA PHE A 65 -11.69 9.35 -10.12
C PHE A 65 -12.86 8.66 -9.38
N TYR A 66 -13.85 9.43 -8.97
CA TYR A 66 -15.07 8.91 -8.35
C TYR A 66 -15.89 8.07 -9.34
N ILE A 67 -16.08 8.57 -10.57
CA ILE A 67 -16.82 7.83 -11.60
C ILE A 67 -16.11 6.50 -11.92
N ILE A 68 -14.78 6.51 -12.05
CA ILE A 68 -13.99 5.29 -12.28
C ILE A 68 -14.17 4.29 -11.13
N ALA A 69 -14.05 4.74 -9.88
CA ALA A 69 -14.21 3.88 -8.71
C ALA A 69 -15.64 3.32 -8.59
N MET A 70 -16.66 4.14 -8.83
CA MET A 70 -18.07 3.73 -8.80
C MET A 70 -18.37 2.70 -9.89
N LEU A 71 -17.90 2.94 -11.11
CA LEU A 71 -18.06 1.98 -12.22
C LEU A 71 -17.32 0.68 -11.93
N PHE A 72 -16.09 0.73 -11.39
CA PHE A 72 -15.35 -0.47 -10.98
C PHE A 72 -16.16 -1.31 -9.99
N VAL A 73 -16.73 -0.69 -8.94
CA VAL A 73 -17.55 -1.41 -7.95
C VAL A 73 -18.80 -2.02 -8.59
N ILE A 74 -19.51 -1.29 -9.47
CA ILE A 74 -20.70 -1.81 -10.15
C ILE A 74 -20.34 -3.00 -11.04
N PHE A 75 -19.30 -2.87 -11.88
CA PHE A 75 -18.90 -3.94 -12.79
C PHE A 75 -18.31 -5.16 -12.06
N ASP A 76 -17.60 -4.95 -10.96
CA ASP A 76 -17.11 -6.05 -10.12
C ASP A 76 -18.27 -6.85 -9.51
N VAL A 77 -19.32 -6.15 -9.07
CA VAL A 77 -20.56 -6.78 -8.57
C VAL A 77 -21.33 -7.49 -9.69
N GLU A 78 -21.44 -6.92 -10.89
CA GLU A 78 -22.11 -7.58 -12.01
C GLU A 78 -21.35 -8.79 -12.57
N ALA A 79 -20.03 -8.86 -12.35
CA ALA A 79 -19.20 -9.98 -12.79
C ALA A 79 -19.31 -11.22 -11.89
N ILE A 80 -19.93 -11.09 -10.70
CA ILE A 80 -20.19 -12.16 -9.73
C ILE A 80 -21.50 -12.89 -10.07
#